data_AF-A0A9X4IEH3-F1
#
_entry.id   AF-A0A9X4IEH3-F1
#
_cell.length_a   1.000
_cell.length_b   1.000
_cell.length_c   1.000
_cell.angle_alpha   90.00
_cell.angle_beta   90.00
_cell.angle_gamma   90.00
#
_symmetry.space_group_name_H-M   'P 1'
#
loop_
_entity.id
_entity.type
_entity.pdbx_description
1 polymer ?
#
loop_
_entity_poly.entity_id
_entity_poly.type
_entity_poly.pdbx_seq_one_letter_code
_entity_poly.pdbx_strand_id
1 'polypeptide(L)'
;MLLLPRPTSVSSGEQGPPLSFFVAGVRYQKAPIRLLEGDRVRIVPGTFNGARSYAVIATTGEQVGFVPKGTVPLVTSLSSSAGDEHIARVILAQHDAVPWKRYKLAMGR
;
A
#
# COMPACT_ATOMS: atom_id res chain seq x y z
N MET A 1 22.77 26.68 43.63
CA MET A 1 22.51 25.35 43.02
C MET A 1 21.68 25.58 41.76
N LEU A 2 22.31 25.61 40.58
CA LEU A 2 21.66 25.88 39.30
C LEU A 2 21.29 24.54 38.64
N LEU A 3 19.99 24.30 38.46
CA LEU A 3 19.47 23.17 37.68
C LEU A 3 19.69 23.45 36.19
N LEU A 4 20.64 22.75 35.57
CA LEU A 4 20.77 22.75 34.11
C LEU A 4 19.57 22.02 33.49
N PRO A 5 18.92 22.57 32.46
CA PRO A 5 17.88 21.86 31.73
C PRO A 5 18.49 20.68 30.99
N ARG A 6 17.89 19.50 31.15
CA ARG A 6 18.24 18.31 30.38
C ARG A 6 17.95 18.57 28.90
N PRO A 7 18.85 18.24 27.97
CA PRO A 7 18.52 18.26 26.56
C PRO A 7 17.40 17.25 26.31
N THR A 8 16.21 17.75 25.98
CA THR A 8 15.16 16.94 25.37
C THR A 8 15.71 16.42 24.06
N SER A 9 16.01 15.13 24.03
CA SER A 9 16.31 14.41 22.81
C SER A 9 15.09 14.52 21.91
N VAL A 10 15.13 15.46 20.96
CA VAL A 10 14.14 15.55 19.91
C VAL A 10 14.44 14.36 19.00
N SER A 11 13.70 13.28 19.17
CA SER A 11 13.67 12.18 18.21
C SER A 11 12.96 12.66 16.95
N SER A 12 13.63 13.51 16.17
CA SER A 12 13.25 13.78 14.78
C SER A 12 13.64 12.59 13.92
N GLY A 13 12.97 11.46 14.14
CA GLY A 13 12.75 10.52 13.06
C GLY A 13 11.67 11.15 12.19
N GLU A 14 12.06 11.95 11.19
CA GLU A 14 11.15 12.33 10.11
C GLU A 14 10.70 11.05 9.40
N GLN A 15 9.65 10.44 9.93
CA GLN A 15 8.87 9.42 9.25
C GLN A 15 8.19 10.14 8.09
N GLY A 16 8.88 10.16 6.94
CA GLY A 16 8.28 10.61 5.69
C GLY A 16 6.90 9.97 5.50
N PRO A 17 5.95 10.66 4.87
CA PRO A 17 4.56 10.23 4.82
C PRO A 17 4.44 8.78 4.32
N PRO A 18 3.56 7.96 4.92
CA PRO A 18 3.42 6.56 4.52
C PRO A 18 3.09 6.46 3.03
N LEU A 19 3.74 5.53 2.33
CA LEU A 19 3.50 5.32 0.90
C LEU A 19 2.03 4.94 0.70
N SER A 20 1.30 5.78 -0.04
CA SER A 20 -0.11 5.54 -0.35
C SER A 20 -0.40 5.69 -1.83
N PHE A 21 -1.34 4.90 -2.34
CA PHE A 21 -1.71 4.88 -3.76
C PHE A 21 -3.11 4.32 -3.97
N PHE A 22 -3.72 4.66 -5.11
CA PHE A 22 -4.96 4.04 -5.55
C PHE A 22 -4.68 2.72 -6.26
N VAL A 23 -5.47 1.68 -5.98
CA VAL A 23 -5.34 0.39 -6.66
C VAL A 23 -5.71 0.54 -8.14
N ALA A 24 -4.85 0.04 -9.02
CA ALA A 24 -5.09 0.01 -10.46
C ALA A 24 -5.81 -1.28 -10.87
N GLY A 25 -6.57 -1.22 -11.97
CA GLY A 25 -7.17 -2.40 -12.60
C GLY A 25 -8.32 -3.06 -11.83
N VAL A 26 -8.89 -2.37 -10.83
CA VAL A 26 -10.03 -2.88 -10.03
C VAL A 26 -11.21 -3.29 -10.91
N ARG A 27 -11.50 -2.51 -11.96
CA ARG A 27 -12.62 -2.78 -12.89
C ARG A 27 -12.48 -4.05 -13.72
N TYR A 28 -11.28 -4.63 -13.80
CA TYR A 28 -11.01 -5.82 -14.61
C TYR A 28 -11.06 -7.12 -13.81
N GLN A 29 -11.28 -7.03 -12.49
CA GLN A 29 -11.35 -8.21 -11.63
C GLN A 29 -12.72 -8.88 -11.78
N LYS A 30 -12.70 -10.21 -11.93
CA LYS A 30 -13.92 -11.01 -12.14
C LYS A 30 -14.75 -11.16 -10.86
N ALA A 31 -14.08 -11.21 -9.71
CA ALA A 31 -14.74 -11.38 -8.42
C ALA A 31 -15.26 -10.04 -7.88
N PRO A 32 -16.51 -9.97 -7.39
CA PRO A 32 -17.05 -8.76 -6.77
C PRO A 32 -16.40 -8.55 -5.40
N ILE A 33 -15.20 -7.98 -5.38
CA ILE A 33 -14.50 -7.69 -4.12
C ILE A 33 -15.06 -6.40 -3.51
N ARG A 34 -15.30 -6.46 -2.20
CA ARG A 34 -15.77 -5.33 -1.39
C ARG A 34 -14.85 -5.18 -0.18
N LEU A 35 -13.82 -4.35 -0.31
CA LEU A 35 -12.96 -3.99 0.81
C LEU A 35 -13.54 -2.81 1.60
N LEU A 36 -13.40 -2.83 2.91
CA LEU A 36 -13.76 -1.74 3.79
C LEU A 36 -12.51 -0.97 4.24
N GLU A 37 -12.71 0.26 4.72
CA GLU A 37 -11.62 1.00 5.37
C GLU A 37 -11.12 0.26 6.61
N GLY A 38 -9.80 0.23 6.78
CA GLY A 38 -9.12 -0.53 7.83
C GLY A 38 -8.71 -1.95 7.44
N ASP A 39 -9.33 -2.52 6.40
CA ASP A 39 -9.01 -3.87 5.91
C ASP A 39 -7.54 -3.98 5.53
N ARG A 40 -6.97 -5.16 5.79
CA ARG A 40 -5.62 -5.51 5.38
C ARG A 40 -5.65 -6.10 3.98
N VAL A 41 -4.60 -5.82 3.21
CA VAL A 41 -4.34 -6.45 1.92
C VAL A 41 -2.86 -6.82 1.83
N ARG A 42 -2.57 -7.85 1.04
CA ARG A 42 -1.22 -8.27 0.70
C ARG A 42 -0.84 -7.67 -0.64
N ILE A 43 0.40 -7.19 -0.75
CA ILE A 43 1.00 -6.72 -2.00
C ILE A 43 2.06 -7.75 -2.37
N VAL A 44 1.78 -8.55 -3.39
CA VAL A 44 2.58 -9.71 -3.77
C VAL A 44 3.36 -9.40 -5.05
N PRO A 45 4.69 -9.64 -5.09
CA PRO A 45 5.48 -9.39 -6.29
C PRO A 45 5.08 -10.33 -7.43
N GLY A 46 5.21 -9.82 -8.65
CA GLY A 46 4.97 -10.57 -9.87
C GLY A 46 5.61 -9.90 -11.08
N THR A 47 5.25 -10.39 -12.26
CA THR A 47 5.75 -9.88 -13.54
C THR A 47 4.58 -9.67 -14.49
N PHE A 48 4.56 -8.56 -15.20
CA PHE A 48 3.62 -8.27 -16.28
C PHE A 48 4.40 -7.78 -17.51
N ASN A 49 4.25 -8.47 -18.65
CA ASN A 49 5.00 -8.19 -19.89
C ASN A 49 6.52 -8.05 -19.67
N GLY A 50 7.11 -8.95 -18.88
CA GLY A 50 8.54 -8.94 -18.58
C GLY A 50 9.01 -7.86 -17.60
N ALA A 51 8.12 -6.96 -17.15
CA ALA A 51 8.42 -5.94 -16.16
C ALA A 51 7.89 -6.32 -14.78
N ARG A 52 8.60 -5.93 -13.72
CA ARG A 52 8.16 -6.13 -12.33
C ARG A 52 6.81 -5.46 -12.10
N SER A 53 5.90 -6.17 -11.44
CA SER A 53 4.59 -5.70 -11.04
C SER A 53 4.27 -6.20 -9.63
N TYR A 54 3.20 -5.68 -9.04
CA TYR A 54 2.72 -6.15 -7.75
C TYR A 54 1.20 -6.30 -7.79
N ALA A 55 0.72 -7.48 -7.44
CA ALA A 55 -0.70 -7.77 -7.28
C ALA A 55 -1.17 -7.35 -5.89
N VAL A 56 -2.36 -6.77 -5.81
CA VAL A 56 -3.02 -6.46 -4.54
C VAL A 56 -4.03 -7.57 -4.26
N ILE A 57 -3.83 -8.31 -3.19
CA ILE A 57 -4.60 -9.50 -2.82
C ILE A 57 -5.34 -9.21 -1.50
N ALA A 58 -6.65 -9.44 -1.48
CA ALA A 58 -7.46 -9.36 -0.27
C ALA A 58 -7.07 -10.49 0.70
N THR A 59 -7.43 -10.37 1.98
CA THR A 59 -7.22 -11.46 2.96
C THR A 59 -7.96 -12.75 2.60
N THR A 60 -9.03 -12.65 1.81
CA THR A 60 -9.77 -13.79 1.24
C THR A 60 -8.98 -14.55 0.17
N GLY A 61 -7.84 -14.03 -0.29
CA GLY A 61 -7.04 -14.60 -1.38
C GLY A 61 -7.42 -14.08 -2.77
N GLU A 62 -8.48 -13.29 -2.88
CA GLU A 62 -8.92 -12.74 -4.16
C GLU A 62 -8.09 -11.53 -4.59
N GLN A 63 -7.80 -11.43 -5.89
CA GLN A 63 -7.08 -10.29 -6.43
C GLN A 63 -7.98 -9.07 -6.59
N VAL A 64 -7.64 -7.99 -5.89
CA VAL A 64 -8.33 -6.70 -5.93
C VAL A 64 -7.89 -5.88 -7.14
N GLY A 65 -6.64 -6.03 -7.54
CA GLY A 65 -6.04 -5.25 -8.62
C GLY A 65 -4.53 -5.28 -8.57
N PHE A 66 -3.91 -4.15 -8.88
CA PHE A 66 -2.45 -4.00 -8.98
C PHE A 66 -1.97 -2.68 -8.39
N VAL A 67 -0.69 -2.65 -8.01
CA VAL A 67 0.01 -1.40 -7.74
C VAL A 67 0.16 -0.62 -9.06
N PRO A 68 -0.12 0.69 -9.10
CA PRO A 68 0.09 1.50 -10.30
C PRO A 68 1.54 1.46 -10.78
N LYS A 69 1.76 1.44 -12.09
CA LYS A 69 3.10 1.36 -12.70
C LYS A 69 4.08 2.40 -12.16
N GLY A 70 3.63 3.64 -11.96
CA GLY A 70 4.46 4.73 -11.40
C GLY A 70 4.85 4.54 -9.93
N THR A 71 4.13 3.69 -9.19
CA THR A 71 4.37 3.41 -7.76
C THR A 71 5.24 2.17 -7.55
N VAL A 72 5.37 1.30 -8.56
CA VAL A 72 6.18 0.07 -8.50
C VAL A 72 7.62 0.33 -8.01
N PRO A 73 8.36 1.35 -8.50
CA PRO A 73 9.73 1.61 -8.02
C PRO A 73 9.79 1.92 -6.52
N LEU A 74 8.79 2.63 -5.99
CA LEU A 74 8.71 2.96 -4.56
C LEU A 74 8.44 1.71 -3.73
N VAL A 75 7.50 0.86 -4.15
CA VAL A 75 7.25 -0.43 -3.47
C VAL A 75 8.49 -1.32 -3.51
N THR A 76 9.18 -1.37 -4.65
CA THR A 76 10.45 -2.10 -4.78
C THR A 76 11.53 -1.58 -3.84
N SER A 77 11.64 -0.26 -3.65
CA SER A 77 12.64 0.32 -2.74
C SER A 77 12.38 0.01 -1.26
N LEU A 78 11.16 -0.39 -0.91
CA LEU A 78 10.80 -0.82 0.45
C LEU A 78 11.09 -2.31 0.68
N SER A 79 11.21 -3.10 -0.38
CA SER A 79 11.59 -4.51 -0.27
C SER A 79 13.09 -4.64 -0.02
N SER A 80 13.47 -5.44 0.98
CA SER A 80 14.88 -5.80 1.20
C SER A 80 15.32 -6.90 0.23
N SER A 81 14.37 -7.70 -0.27
CA SER A 81 14.58 -8.77 -1.23
C SER A 81 13.59 -8.74 -2.39
N ALA A 82 13.97 -9.30 -3.55
CA ALA A 82 13.13 -9.34 -4.74
C ALA A 82 11.82 -10.16 -4.60
N GLY A 83 11.63 -10.87 -3.48
CA GLY A 83 10.47 -11.71 -3.19
C GLY A 83 9.60 -11.23 -2.02
N ASP A 84 9.91 -10.08 -1.41
CA ASP A 84 9.18 -9.64 -0.21
C ASP A 84 7.75 -9.22 -0.58
N GLU A 85 6.80 -9.86 0.10
CA GLU A 85 5.42 -9.38 0.15
C GLU A 85 5.29 -8.26 1.18
N HIS A 86 4.37 -7.33 0.91
CA HIS A 86 4.07 -6.25 1.84
C HIS A 86 2.64 -6.31 2.34
N ILE A 87 2.43 -5.78 3.54
CA ILE A 87 1.08 -5.56 4.08
C ILE A 87 0.73 -4.09 3.92
N ALA A 88 -0.45 -3.83 3.37
CA ALA A 88 -1.04 -2.50 3.33
C ALA A 88 -2.43 -2.51 3.97
N ARG A 89 -2.93 -1.31 4.28
CA ARG A 89 -4.27 -1.10 4.80
C ARG A 89 -5.07 -0.22 3.85
N VAL A 90 -6.36 -0.53 3.73
CA VAL A 90 -7.30 0.31 3.01
C VAL A 90 -7.58 1.55 3.85
N ILE A 91 -7.26 2.73 3.30
CA ILE A 91 -7.51 4.02 3.94
C ILE A 91 -8.65 4.79 3.29
N LEU A 92 -9.16 4.30 2.16
CA LEU A 92 -10.35 4.82 1.50
C LEU A 92 -11.00 3.70 0.68
N ALA A 93 -12.30 3.49 0.87
CA ALA A 93 -13.09 2.55 0.09
C ALA A 93 -14.32 3.23 -0.51
N GLN A 94 -14.25 3.60 -1.79
CA GLN A 94 -15.37 4.19 -2.52
C GLN A 94 -16.02 3.13 -3.41
N HIS A 95 -17.12 2.55 -2.94
CA HIS A 95 -17.86 1.55 -3.69
C HIS A 95 -18.71 2.13 -4.81
N ASP A 96 -19.19 3.36 -4.62
CA ASP A 96 -20.09 4.05 -5.54
C ASP A 96 -19.37 5.08 -6.41
N ALA A 97 -18.03 5.03 -6.44
CA ALA A 97 -17.25 5.88 -7.33
C ALA A 97 -17.61 5.57 -8.78
N VAL A 98 -17.93 6.61 -9.55
CA VAL A 98 -18.16 6.51 -10.99
C VAL A 98 -16.83 6.75 -11.71
N PRO A 99 -16.43 5.90 -12.68
CA PRO A 99 -17.19 4.78 -13.25
C PRO A 99 -16.95 3.42 -12.59
N TRP A 100 -16.10 3.35 -11.55
CA TRP A 100 -15.76 2.10 -10.87
C TRP A 100 -15.31 2.32 -9.43
N LYS A 101 -15.39 1.26 -8.62
CA LYS A 101 -14.91 1.20 -7.24
C LYS A 101 -13.46 1.68 -7.12
N ARG A 102 -13.16 2.52 -6.14
CA ARG A 102 -11.80 3.01 -5.87
C ARG A 102 -11.37 2.62 -4.47
N TYR A 103 -10.18 2.04 -4.38
CA TYR A 103 -9.52 1.73 -3.12
C TYR A 103 -8.21 2.49 -3.04
N LYS A 104 -7.99 3.21 -1.94
CA LYS A 104 -6.68 3.79 -1.61
C LYS A 104 -6.05 2.97 -0.50
N LEU A 105 -4.79 2.60 -0.70
CA LEU A 105 -4.02 1.83 0.24
C LEU A 105 -2.92 2.70 0.86
N ALA A 106 -2.55 2.39 2.09
CA ALA A 106 -1.33 2.88 2.73
C ALA A 106 -0.49 1.71 3.22
N MET A 107 0.80 1.72 2.88
CA MET A 107 1.79 0.79 3.39
C MET A 107 2.38 1.37 4.68
N GLY A 108 2.43 0.55 5.74
CA GLY A 108 3.22 0.87 6.92
C GLY A 108 4.70 0.65 6.59
N ARG A 109 5.57 1.57 7.03
CA ARG A 109 7.02 1.33 7.10
C ARG A 109 7.35 0.65 8.42
#